data_AF-A0A086MQI6-F1
#
_entry.id   AF-A0A086MQI6-F1
#
_cell.length_a   1.000
_cell.length_b   1.000
_cell.length_c   1.000
_cell.angle_alpha   90.00
_cell.angle_beta   90.00
_cell.angle_gamma   90.00
#
_symmetry.space_group_name_H-M   'P 1'
#
loop_
_entity.id
_entity.type
_entity.pdbx_description
1 polymer ?
#
loop_
_entity_poly.entity_id
_entity_poly.type
_entity_poly.pdbx_seq_one_letter_code
_entity_poly.pdbx_strand_id
1 'polypeptide(L)'
;MKAYGEDQVLRELDEIGRQRAAHYEAGLRLTARAREATARALEAGISPLEISERTGYQSHTVEKWETRVERAHKRGLLTALLERWRSRGHRTDAPVKP
;
A
#
# COMPACT_ATOMS: atom_id res chain seq x y z
N MET A 1 39.69 8.48 34.15
CA MET A 1 38.51 9.37 34.13
C MET A 1 38.01 9.64 32.68
N LYS A 2 37.94 8.61 31.81
CA LYS A 2 37.51 8.73 30.38
C LYS A 2 36.23 7.95 30.04
N ALA A 3 35.88 6.93 30.82
CA ALA A 3 34.76 6.02 30.53
C ALA A 3 33.36 6.67 30.58
N TYR A 4 33.17 7.73 31.37
CA TYR A 4 31.86 8.39 31.48
C TYR A 4 31.44 9.19 30.24
N GLY A 5 32.41 9.68 29.44
CA GLY A 5 32.12 10.43 28.22
C GLY A 5 31.75 9.52 27.05
N GLU A 6 32.40 8.35 26.93
CA GLU A 6 32.09 7.37 25.89
C GLU A 6 30.69 6.75 26.08
N ASP A 7 30.30 6.42 27.30
CA ASP A 7 28.96 5.92 27.62
C ASP A 7 27.85 6.94 27.32
N GLN A 8 28.12 8.23 27.49
CA GLN A 8 27.16 9.28 27.18
C GLN A 8 26.99 9.47 25.67
N VAL A 9 28.08 9.45 24.91
CA VAL A 9 28.05 9.54 23.44
C VAL A 9 27.30 8.34 22.85
N LEU A 10 27.52 7.12 23.35
CA LEU A 10 26.80 5.94 22.87
C LEU A 10 25.28 6.04 23.09
N ARG A 11 24.84 6.55 24.25
CA ARG A 11 23.41 6.77 24.52
C ARG A 11 22.78 7.82 23.60
N GLU A 12 23.51 8.89 23.30
CA GLU A 12 23.04 9.93 22.36
C GLU A 12 22.91 9.38 20.94
N LEU A 13 23.86 8.56 20.49
CA LEU A 13 23.78 7.90 19.18
C LEU A 13 22.61 6.93 19.09
N ASP A 14 22.35 6.16 20.15
CA ASP A 14 21.18 5.27 20.22
C ASP A 14 19.85 6.04 20.17
N GLU A 15 19.78 7.18 20.86
CA GLU A 15 18.59 8.05 20.83
C GLU A 15 18.37 8.64 19.44
N ILE A 16 19.43 9.13 18.77
CA ILE A 16 19.36 9.58 17.39
C ILE A 16 18.90 8.45 16.46
N GLY A 17 19.40 7.23 16.67
CA GLY A 17 18.99 6.03 15.94
C GLY A 17 17.49 5.75 16.08
N ARG A 18 16.98 5.77 17.31
CA ARG A 18 15.53 5.61 17.59
C ARG A 18 14.69 6.69 16.95
N GLN A 19 15.10 7.95 17.04
CA GLN A 19 14.37 9.07 16.43
C GLN A 19 14.34 8.93 14.90
N ARG A 20 15.47 8.57 14.28
CA ARG A 20 15.52 8.31 12.83
C ARG A 20 14.57 7.19 12.41
N ALA A 21 14.53 6.09 13.17
CA ALA A 21 13.61 4.99 12.91
C ALA A 21 12.15 5.45 13.01
N ALA A 22 11.80 6.21 14.05
CA ALA A 22 10.46 6.75 14.24
C ALA A 22 10.05 7.71 13.11
N HIS A 23 10.95 8.61 12.68
CA HIS A 23 10.70 9.50 11.54
C HIS A 23 10.51 8.74 10.23
N TYR A 24 11.32 7.71 9.99
CA TYR A 24 11.19 6.85 8.82
C TYR A 24 9.82 6.15 8.80
N GLU A 25 9.42 5.57 9.93
CA GLU A 25 8.12 4.90 10.05
C GLU A 25 6.96 5.89 9.86
N ALA A 26 7.04 7.08 10.45
CA ALA A 26 6.07 8.15 10.23
C ALA A 26 5.98 8.54 8.75
N GLY A 27 7.11 8.65 8.07
CA GLY A 27 7.19 8.91 6.63
C GLY A 27 6.54 7.81 5.78
N LEU A 28 6.75 6.54 6.15
CA LEU A 28 6.09 5.41 5.51
C LEU A 28 4.56 5.46 5.68
N ARG A 29 4.08 5.77 6.90
CA ARG A 29 2.65 5.90 7.18
C ARG A 29 2.00 7.04 6.40
N LEU A 30 2.65 8.20 6.32
CA LEU A 30 2.19 9.34 5.52
C LEU A 30 2.10 8.97 4.03
N THR A 31 3.14 8.31 3.51
CA THR A 31 3.16 7.85 2.12
C THR A 31 2.08 6.81 1.84
N ALA A 32 1.80 5.90 2.79
CA ALA A 32 0.73 4.92 2.67
C ALA A 32 -0.66 5.60 2.60
N ARG A 33 -0.93 6.56 3.49
CA ARG A 33 -2.17 7.34 3.47
C ARG A 33 -2.36 8.14 2.18
N ALA A 34 -1.30 8.75 1.68
CA ALA A 34 -1.33 9.46 0.40
C ALA A 34 -1.71 8.51 -0.76
N ARG A 35 -1.11 7.32 -0.81
CA ARG A 35 -1.43 6.29 -1.82
C ARG A 35 -2.88 5.84 -1.73
N GLU A 36 -3.40 5.61 -0.53
CA GLU A 36 -4.82 5.23 -0.33
C GLU A 36 -5.77 6.34 -0.77
N ALA A 37 -5.46 7.59 -0.47
CA ALA A 37 -6.25 8.74 -0.90
C ALA A 37 -6.25 8.87 -2.43
N THR A 38 -5.10 8.72 -3.08
CA THR A 38 -5.00 8.70 -4.55
C THR A 38 -5.76 7.53 -5.15
N ALA A 39 -5.68 6.33 -4.57
CA ALA A 39 -6.43 5.18 -5.05
C ALA A 39 -7.95 5.45 -5.04
N ARG A 40 -8.49 5.99 -3.95
CA ARG A 40 -9.90 6.38 -3.87
C ARG A 40 -10.28 7.46 -4.88
N ALA A 41 -9.40 8.43 -5.13
CA ALA A 41 -9.63 9.47 -6.14
C ALA A 41 -9.70 8.89 -7.56
N LEU A 42 -8.78 7.97 -7.90
CA LEU A 42 -8.77 7.26 -9.17
C LEU A 42 -10.01 6.37 -9.35
N GLU A 43 -10.42 5.65 -8.29
CA GLU A 43 -11.65 4.85 -8.29
C GLU A 43 -12.92 5.72 -8.46
N ALA A 44 -12.88 6.97 -7.98
CA ALA A 44 -13.92 7.97 -8.21
C ALA A 44 -13.87 8.63 -9.60
N GLY A 45 -12.93 8.24 -10.46
CA GLY A 45 -12.80 8.72 -11.83
C GLY A 45 -12.02 10.04 -11.98
N ILE A 46 -11.33 10.49 -10.93
CA ILE A 46 -10.46 11.68 -11.02
C ILE A 46 -9.20 11.32 -11.80
N SER A 47 -8.86 12.14 -12.80
CA SER A 47 -7.70 11.86 -13.65
C SER A 47 -6.36 11.98 -12.88
N PRO A 48 -5.32 11.21 -13.24
CA PRO A 48 -3.99 11.35 -12.66
C PRO A 48 -3.42 12.78 -12.73
N LEU A 49 -3.72 13.50 -13.83
CA LEU A 49 -3.30 14.89 -14.02
C LEU A 49 -3.95 15.81 -12.99
N GLU A 50 -5.26 15.71 -12.80
CA GLU A 50 -5.99 16.52 -11.81
C GLU A 50 -5.54 16.23 -10.37
N ILE A 51 -5.20 14.98 -10.07
CA ILE A 51 -4.62 14.61 -8.76
C ILE A 51 -3.24 15.25 -8.59
N SER A 52 -2.38 15.17 -9.61
CA SER A 52 -1.06 15.81 -9.63
C SER A 52 -1.15 17.31 -9.37
N GLU A 53 -2.01 18.02 -10.09
CA GLU A 53 -2.24 19.46 -9.96
C GLU A 53 -2.76 19.86 -8.57
N ARG A 54 -3.69 19.10 -8.00
CA ARG A 54 -4.27 19.40 -6.68
C ARG A 54 -3.35 19.10 -5.51
N THR A 55 -2.52 18.07 -5.63
CA THR A 55 -1.69 17.58 -4.53
C THR A 55 -0.25 18.06 -4.59
N GLY A 56 0.21 18.54 -5.75
CA GLY A 56 1.60 18.88 -6.01
C GLY A 56 2.52 17.67 -6.16
N TYR A 57 1.98 16.44 -6.20
CA TYR A 57 2.79 15.27 -6.53
C TYR A 57 3.21 15.33 -8.00
N GLN A 58 4.38 14.77 -8.31
CA GLN A 58 4.83 14.68 -9.69
C GLN A 58 3.94 13.70 -10.47
N SER A 59 3.58 14.03 -11.72
CA SER A 59 2.67 13.21 -12.53
C SER A 59 3.10 11.74 -12.63
N HIS A 60 4.38 11.47 -12.85
CA HIS A 60 4.92 10.10 -12.90
C HIS A 60 4.70 9.30 -11.60
N THR A 61 4.63 9.99 -10.45
CA THR A 61 4.35 9.34 -9.15
C THR A 61 2.90 8.90 -9.07
N VAL A 62 1.99 9.76 -9.54
CA VAL A 62 0.55 9.47 -9.59
C VAL A 62 0.26 8.35 -10.59
N GLU A 63 0.85 8.39 -11.79
CA GLU A 63 0.73 7.34 -12.83
C GLU A 63 1.22 5.97 -12.33
N LYS A 64 2.32 5.94 -11.56
CA LYS A 64 2.81 4.71 -10.93
C LYS A 64 1.80 4.14 -9.93
N TRP A 65 1.08 5.00 -9.22
CA TRP A 65 0.04 4.57 -8.28
C TRP A 65 -1.22 4.09 -9.01
N GLU A 66 -1.62 4.76 -10.09
CA GLU A 66 -2.70 4.32 -10.97
C GLU A 66 -2.45 2.91 -11.52
N THR A 67 -1.28 2.68 -12.10
CA THR A 67 -0.88 1.34 -12.59
C THR A 67 -1.00 0.27 -11.49
N ARG A 68 -0.72 0.63 -10.24
CA ARG A 68 -0.82 -0.29 -9.09
C ARG A 68 -2.28 -0.59 -8.73
N VAL A 69 -3.15 0.43 -8.75
CA VAL A 69 -4.60 0.29 -8.54
C VAL A 69 -5.20 -0.61 -9.62
N GLU A 70 -4.90 -0.35 -10.90
CA GLU A 70 -5.39 -1.18 -12.01
C GLU A 70 -4.98 -2.65 -11.86
N ARG A 71 -3.72 -2.91 -11.50
CA ARG A 71 -3.22 -4.27 -11.27
C ARG A 71 -3.93 -4.94 -10.10
N ALA A 72 -4.22 -4.19 -9.03
CA ALA A 72 -4.97 -4.71 -7.89
C ALA A 72 -6.42 -5.07 -8.30
N HIS A 73 -7.07 -4.20 -9.08
CA HIS A 73 -8.42 -4.41 -9.59
C HIS A 73 -8.48 -5.66 -10.51
N LYS A 74 -7.56 -5.77 -11.47
CA LYS A 74 -7.44 -6.95 -12.35
C LYS A 74 -7.25 -8.25 -11.57
N ARG A 75 -6.41 -8.24 -10.52
CA ARG A 75 -6.23 -9.40 -9.64
C ARG A 75 -7.49 -9.74 -8.85
N GLY A 76 -8.16 -8.74 -8.27
CA GLY A 76 -9.42 -8.96 -7.53
C GLY A 76 -10.50 -9.57 -8.42
N LEU A 77 -10.67 -9.06 -9.63
CA LEU A 77 -11.57 -9.63 -10.64
C LEU A 77 -11.23 -11.08 -10.97
N LEU A 78 -9.94 -11.38 -11.20
CA LEU A 78 -9.49 -12.74 -11.47
C LEU A 78 -9.80 -13.69 -10.30
N THR A 79 -9.54 -13.27 -9.06
CA THR A 79 -9.86 -14.05 -7.86
C THR A 79 -11.35 -14.34 -7.76
N ALA A 80 -12.21 -13.32 -7.97
CA ALA A 80 -13.66 -13.50 -7.94
C ALA A 80 -14.16 -14.45 -9.05
N LEU A 81 -13.57 -14.40 -10.24
CA LEU A 81 -13.90 -15.30 -11.34
C LEU A 81 -13.52 -16.76 -11.02
N LEU A 82 -12.34 -16.98 -10.44
CA LEU A 82 -11.86 -18.31 -10.04
C LEU A 82 -12.73 -18.90 -8.92
N GLU A 83 -13.12 -18.09 -7.95
CA GLU A 83 -14.04 -18.51 -6.88
C GLU A 83 -15.40 -18.90 -7.46
N ARG A 84 -15.96 -18.09 -8.36
CA ARG A 84 -17.22 -18.40 -9.06
C ARG A 84 -17.14 -19.67 -9.91
N TRP A 85 -15.98 -19.98 -10.50
CA TRP A 85 -15.78 -21.23 -11.23
C TRP A 85 -15.75 -22.43 -10.28
N ARG A 86 -15.02 -22.33 -9.16
CA ARG A 86 -14.98 -23.37 -8.12
C ARG A 86 -16.36 -23.66 -7.53
N SER A 87 -17.16 -22.63 -7.23
CA SER A 87 -18.52 -22.81 -6.71
C SER A 87 -19.48 -23.48 -7.71
N ARG A 88 -19.22 -23.38 -9.02
CA ARG A 88 -20.02 -24.04 -10.06
C ARG A 88 -19.68 -25.52 -10.23
N GLY A 89 -18.45 -25.93 -9.91
CA GLY A 89 -18.02 -27.34 -9.96
C GLY A 89 -18.68 -28.24 -8.91
N HIS A 90 -19.28 -27.67 -7.85
CA HIS A 90 -19.94 -28.43 -6.78
C HIS A 90 -21.45 -28.70 -7.00
N ARG A 91 -22.02 -28.36 -8.18
CA ARG A 91 -23.45 -28.59 -8.48
C ARG A 91 -23.77 -29.88 -9.23
N THR A 92 -22.78 -30.71 -9.58
CA THR A 92 -23.01 -31.92 -10.39
C THR A 92 -23.13 -33.23 -9.60
N ASP A 93 -22.97 -33.22 -8.28
CA ASP A 93 -23.17 -34.43 -7.44
C ASP A 93 -24.60 -34.52 -6.89
N ALA A 94 -25.61 -34.26 -7.73
CA ALA A 94 -26.95 -34.75 -7.44
C ALA A 94 -26.98 -36.24 -7.83
N PRO A 95 -27.11 -37.18 -6.88
CA PRO A 95 -27.20 -38.59 -7.23
C PRO A 95 -28.46 -38.78 -8.08
N VAL A 96 -28.26 -39.15 -9.35
CA VAL A 96 -29.33 -39.69 -10.19
C VAL A 96 -29.78 -40.98 -9.51
N LYS A 97 -30.92 -40.91 -8.81
CA LYS A 97 -31.51 -42.07 -8.15
C LYS A 97 -31.96 -43.06 -9.25
N PRO A 98 -31.66 -44.36 -9.11
CA PRO A 98 -32.03 -45.38 -10.10
C PRO A 98 -33.54 -45.52 -10.27
#